data_AF-A0A8K0KQF3-F1
#
_entry.id   AF-A0A8K0KQF3-F1
#
_cell.length_a   1.000
_cell.length_b   1.000
_cell.length_c   1.000
_cell.angle_alpha   90.00
_cell.angle_beta   90.00
_cell.angle_gamma   90.00
#
_symmetry.space_group_name_H-M   'P 1'
#
loop_
_entity.id
_entity.type
_entity.pdbx_description
1 polymer ?
#
loop_
_entity_poly.entity_id
_entity_poly.type
_entity_poly.pdbx_seq_one_letter_code
_entity_poly.pdbx_strand_id
1 'polypeptide(L)'
;MVQELVLRTLSSHHRANLTLISKWGCDGSSGHSIYKQSAEYDFDENSLFFTSVVPLQLYTFDENSEKVVVWQNPKPSSTRYCRPLRLEFIKETTSHIQAAINSVEEEIRLLKPSEYSSEVECSVKHSLRLIMVDGNVCNAITNNRNTQKCIVCGAKQNEMNNIEQLLGRDINHNSCKLGISPLHSLIKTFECLLHISYKIDVKKWKCYQEEDKSSIQERKNKIKLEFRKKLGLVIDCPKQGFGSSNDGNTARKFFDNASVSASITGLD
;
A
#
# COMPACT_ATOMS: atom_id res chain seq x y z
N MET A 1 -23.79 18.74 -15.11
CA MET A 1 -23.31 18.06 -13.90
C MET A 1 -23.76 16.59 -13.97
N VAL A 2 -22.92 15.65 -14.40
CA VAL A 2 -23.36 14.27 -14.78
C VAL A 2 -24.02 13.52 -13.62
N GLN A 3 -23.57 13.76 -12.39
CA GLN A 3 -24.06 13.06 -11.21
C GLN A 3 -25.46 13.50 -10.76
N GLU A 4 -25.86 14.71 -11.12
CA GLU A 4 -27.15 15.27 -10.74
C GLU A 4 -28.31 14.53 -11.42
N LEU A 5 -28.14 14.19 -12.70
CA LEU A 5 -29.12 13.42 -13.47
C LEU A 5 -29.31 12.03 -12.87
N VAL A 6 -28.22 11.40 -12.41
CA VAL A 6 -28.28 10.10 -11.74
C VAL A 6 -29.04 10.20 -10.42
N LEU A 7 -28.77 11.24 -9.62
CA LEU A 7 -29.50 11.47 -8.36
C LEU A 7 -31.01 11.70 -8.58
N ARG A 8 -31.41 12.34 -9.69
CA ARG A 8 -32.84 12.51 -10.04
C ARG A 8 -33.55 11.20 -10.33
N THR A 9 -32.86 10.19 -10.85
CA THR A 9 -33.44 8.86 -11.10
C THR A 9 -33.70 8.05 -9.85
N LEU A 10 -33.12 8.44 -8.71
CA LEU A 10 -33.31 7.75 -7.43
C LEU A 10 -34.57 8.25 -6.72
N SER A 11 -35.29 7.33 -6.07
CA SER A 11 -36.41 7.65 -5.18
C SER A 11 -35.95 8.49 -3.99
N SER A 12 -36.86 9.24 -3.37
CA SER A 12 -36.58 10.02 -2.16
C SER A 12 -35.98 9.17 -1.03
N HIS A 13 -36.49 7.95 -0.84
CA HIS A 13 -35.97 6.98 0.13
C HIS A 13 -34.50 6.62 -0.13
N HIS A 14 -34.14 6.31 -1.38
CA HIS A 14 -32.76 5.99 -1.76
C HIS A 14 -31.81 7.19 -1.57
N ARG A 15 -32.29 8.40 -1.85
CA ARG A 15 -31.49 9.63 -1.70
C ARG A 15 -31.19 10.01 -0.26
N ALA A 16 -32.07 9.66 0.69
CA ALA A 16 -31.84 9.87 2.11
C ALA A 16 -30.89 8.83 2.74
N ASN A 17 -30.63 7.72 2.04
CA ASN A 17 -29.86 6.58 2.54
C ASN A 17 -28.65 6.25 1.66
N LEU A 18 -27.96 7.27 1.16
CA LEU A 18 -26.73 7.07 0.39
C LEU A 18 -25.55 6.81 1.33
N THR A 19 -24.68 5.88 0.94
CA THR A 19 -23.40 5.62 1.61
C THR A 19 -22.26 5.68 0.61
N LEU A 20 -21.30 6.57 0.87
CA LEU A 20 -20.05 6.65 0.14
C LEU A 20 -18.97 5.85 0.87
N ILE A 21 -18.49 4.78 0.25
CA ILE A 21 -17.28 4.09 0.70
C ILE A 21 -16.07 4.76 0.06
N SER A 22 -15.13 5.12 0.92
CA SER A 22 -13.84 5.67 0.54
C SER A 22 -12.71 4.89 1.20
N LYS A 23 -11.58 4.80 0.51
CA LYS A 23 -10.32 4.38 1.14
C LYS A 23 -9.48 5.60 1.42
N TRP A 24 -8.70 5.57 2.50
CA TRP A 24 -7.78 6.63 2.83
C TRP A 24 -6.49 6.03 3.41
N GLY A 25 -5.50 6.89 3.56
CA GLY A 25 -4.24 6.55 4.21
C GLY A 25 -3.22 7.66 4.06
N CYS A 26 -2.00 7.37 4.49
CA CYS A 26 -0.89 8.29 4.49
C CYS A 26 0.37 7.62 3.92
N ASP A 27 1.26 8.45 3.39
CA ASP A 27 2.54 8.04 2.79
C ASP A 27 3.57 9.16 2.97
N GLY A 28 4.82 8.76 3.09
CA GLY A 28 5.97 9.65 3.22
C GLY A 28 6.91 9.53 2.03
N SER A 29 7.35 10.66 1.53
CA SER A 29 8.37 10.75 0.48
C SER A 29 9.52 11.61 0.97
N SER A 30 10.75 11.26 0.57
CA SER A 30 11.97 12.00 0.92
C SER A 30 12.82 12.22 -0.32
N GLY A 31 13.84 13.09 -0.25
CA GLY A 31 14.66 13.43 -1.42
C GLY A 31 14.05 14.58 -2.25
N HIS A 32 13.21 15.40 -1.64
CA HIS A 32 12.64 16.58 -2.27
C HIS A 32 13.68 17.71 -2.36
N SER A 33 13.52 18.59 -3.34
CA SER A 33 14.40 19.76 -3.49
C SER A 33 14.13 20.79 -2.41
N ILE A 34 15.19 21.25 -1.76
CA ILE A 34 15.16 22.30 -0.72
C ILE A 34 15.10 23.67 -1.40
N TYR A 35 14.19 24.52 -0.98
CA TYR A 35 14.02 25.85 -1.52
C TYR A 35 15.00 26.84 -0.86
N LYS A 36 15.49 27.80 -1.63
CA LYS A 36 16.41 28.85 -1.14
C LYS A 36 15.61 30.08 -0.68
N GLN A 37 14.74 29.91 0.30
CA GLN A 37 13.86 30.96 0.81
C GLN A 37 13.94 31.04 2.34
N SER A 38 13.65 32.22 2.90
CA SER A 38 13.52 32.38 4.35
C SER A 38 12.23 31.74 4.82
N ALA A 39 12.31 30.93 5.87
CA ALA A 39 11.15 30.30 6.50
C ALA A 39 10.94 30.89 7.91
N GLU A 40 9.68 31.14 8.28
CA GLU A 40 9.30 31.55 9.64
C GLU A 40 9.27 30.39 10.64
N TYR A 41 9.21 29.15 10.13
CA TYR A 41 9.09 27.93 10.93
C TYR A 41 10.16 26.91 10.55
N ASP A 42 10.52 26.05 11.50
CA ASP A 42 11.41 24.91 11.25
C ASP A 42 10.60 23.76 10.65
N PHE A 43 10.95 23.33 9.43
CA PHE A 43 10.32 22.20 8.74
C PHE A 43 11.33 21.46 7.88
N ASP A 44 11.08 20.16 7.65
CA ASP A 44 11.94 19.31 6.83
C ASP A 44 11.52 19.40 5.37
N GLU A 45 12.05 20.39 4.63
CA GLU A 45 11.77 20.57 3.19
C GLU A 45 12.18 19.37 2.32
N ASN A 46 13.09 18.52 2.81
CA ASN A 46 13.54 17.34 2.08
C ASN A 46 12.52 16.19 2.16
N SER A 47 11.56 16.27 3.08
CA SER A 47 10.55 15.24 3.30
C SER A 47 9.14 15.79 3.18
N LEU A 48 8.27 15.03 2.51
CA LEU A 48 6.85 15.32 2.40
C LEU A 48 6.07 14.18 3.03
N PHE A 49 5.21 14.50 3.97
CA PHE A 49 4.21 13.59 4.52
C PHE A 49 2.84 13.96 3.97
N PHE A 50 2.12 12.97 3.47
CA PHE A 50 0.90 13.17 2.71
C PHE A 50 -0.22 12.27 3.22
N THR A 51 -1.39 12.85 3.49
CA THR A 51 -2.62 12.10 3.83
C THR A 51 -3.66 12.31 2.74
N SER A 52 -4.33 11.24 2.32
CA SER A 52 -5.27 11.28 1.19
C SER A 52 -6.45 10.36 1.33
N VAL A 53 -7.49 10.66 0.55
CA VAL A 53 -8.71 9.87 0.43
C VAL A 53 -9.07 9.63 -1.04
N VAL A 54 -9.62 8.46 -1.34
CA VAL A 54 -10.12 8.08 -2.66
C VAL A 54 -11.55 7.56 -2.50
N PRO A 55 -12.55 8.21 -3.12
CA PRO A 55 -13.90 7.66 -3.17
C PRO A 55 -13.93 6.42 -4.06
N LEU A 56 -14.54 5.34 -3.58
CA LEU A 56 -14.60 4.05 -4.28
C LEU A 56 -15.96 3.80 -4.88
N GLN A 57 -17.01 3.93 -4.07
CA GLN A 57 -18.35 3.54 -4.48
C GLN A 57 -19.40 4.31 -3.68
N LEU A 58 -20.39 4.85 -4.38
CA LEU A 58 -21.62 5.37 -3.80
C LEU A 58 -22.72 4.33 -4.01
N TYR A 59 -23.39 3.93 -2.95
CA TYR A 59 -24.47 2.95 -3.02
C TYR A 59 -25.59 3.29 -2.04
N THR A 60 -26.72 2.64 -2.23
CA THR A 60 -27.87 2.64 -1.31
C THR A 60 -28.37 1.21 -1.16
N PHE A 61 -29.36 1.01 -0.30
CA PHE A 61 -30.09 -0.25 -0.19
C PHE A 61 -31.51 -0.05 -0.70
N ASP A 62 -32.00 -1.02 -1.46
CA ASP A 62 -33.40 -1.05 -1.86
C ASP A 62 -34.30 -1.56 -0.73
N GLU A 63 -35.60 -1.67 -1.01
CA GLU A 63 -36.61 -2.16 -0.06
C GLU A 63 -36.34 -3.61 0.39
N ASN A 64 -35.63 -4.40 -0.41
CA ASN A 64 -35.26 -5.78 -0.11
C ASN A 64 -33.91 -5.89 0.63
N SER A 65 -33.32 -4.76 1.03
CA SER A 65 -31.96 -4.69 1.60
C SER A 65 -30.86 -5.15 0.63
N GLU A 66 -31.12 -5.14 -0.67
CA GLU A 66 -30.11 -5.39 -1.69
C GLU A 66 -29.33 -4.11 -2.02
N LYS A 67 -28.04 -4.28 -2.28
CA LYS A 67 -27.12 -3.17 -2.52
C LYS A 67 -27.27 -2.65 -3.95
N VAL A 68 -27.71 -1.41 -4.10
CA VAL A 68 -27.81 -0.71 -5.39
C VAL A 68 -26.65 0.26 -5.54
N VAL A 69 -25.80 0.04 -6.54
CA VAL A 69 -24.65 0.90 -6.84
C VAL A 69 -25.09 2.10 -7.67
N VAL A 70 -24.93 3.30 -7.11
CA VAL A 70 -25.24 4.57 -7.77
C VAL A 70 -24.04 5.09 -8.55
N TRP A 71 -22.84 4.87 -8.03
CA TRP A 71 -21.60 5.24 -8.70
C TRP A 71 -20.46 4.34 -8.28
N GLN A 72 -19.62 3.99 -9.25
CA GLN A 72 -18.41 3.21 -9.05
C GLN A 72 -17.23 3.97 -9.62
N ASN A 73 -16.15 4.09 -8.84
CA ASN A 73 -14.89 4.63 -9.35
C ASN A 73 -14.32 3.68 -10.43
N PRO A 74 -14.16 4.14 -11.68
CA PRO A 74 -13.68 3.28 -12.77
C PRO A 74 -12.19 2.98 -12.66
N LYS A 75 -11.41 3.80 -11.94
CA LYS A 75 -9.96 3.64 -11.77
C LYS A 75 -9.54 3.94 -10.32
N PRO A 76 -9.83 3.04 -9.36
CA PRO A 76 -9.57 3.25 -7.92
C PRO A 76 -8.10 3.47 -7.54
N SER A 77 -7.16 3.10 -8.41
CA SER A 77 -5.72 3.28 -8.21
C SER A 77 -5.14 4.46 -9.00
N SER A 78 -5.99 5.24 -9.68
CA SER A 78 -5.55 6.42 -10.42
C SER A 78 -5.38 7.62 -9.50
N THR A 79 -4.27 8.33 -9.67
CA THR A 79 -4.00 9.61 -9.00
C THR A 79 -5.09 10.66 -9.25
N ARG A 80 -5.83 10.56 -10.37
CA ARG A 80 -6.93 11.49 -10.71
C ARG A 80 -8.07 11.49 -9.68
N TYR A 81 -8.27 10.37 -8.97
CA TYR A 81 -9.30 10.24 -7.92
C TYR A 81 -8.71 10.32 -6.51
N CYS A 82 -7.39 10.42 -6.38
CA CYS A 82 -6.74 10.66 -5.11
C CYS A 82 -6.96 12.13 -4.71
N ARG A 83 -7.58 12.35 -3.56
CA ARG A 83 -7.88 13.68 -3.03
C ARG A 83 -6.97 13.94 -1.84
N PRO A 84 -6.13 14.99 -1.89
CA PRO A 84 -5.29 15.36 -0.77
C PRO A 84 -6.17 15.83 0.40
N LEU A 85 -5.91 15.30 1.60
CA LEU A 85 -6.49 15.80 2.85
C LEU A 85 -5.51 16.74 3.55
N ARG A 86 -4.24 16.33 3.65
CA ARG A 86 -3.18 17.10 4.31
C ARG A 86 -1.83 16.86 3.64
N LEU A 87 -1.01 17.90 3.54
CA LEU A 87 0.34 17.92 2.99
C LEU A 87 1.25 18.64 3.99
N GLU A 88 2.31 17.98 4.44
CA GLU A 88 3.18 18.46 5.52
C GLU A 88 4.65 18.27 5.16
N PHE A 89 5.49 19.29 5.38
CA PHE A 89 6.94 19.21 5.20
C PHE A 89 7.61 18.61 6.43
N ILE A 90 7.38 17.33 6.64
CA ILE A 90 7.83 16.60 7.82
C ILE A 90 8.31 15.22 7.39
N LYS A 91 9.37 14.74 8.02
CA LYS A 91 9.85 13.37 7.85
C LYS A 91 8.85 12.36 8.41
N GLU A 92 8.58 11.31 7.64
CA GLU A 92 7.81 10.18 8.13
C GLU A 92 8.50 9.54 9.35
N THR A 93 7.83 9.55 10.49
CA THR A 93 8.23 8.82 11.70
C THR A 93 7.02 8.09 12.30
N THR A 94 7.27 7.06 13.11
CA THR A 94 6.22 6.31 13.82
C THR A 94 5.28 7.22 14.61
N SER A 95 5.82 8.22 15.30
CA SER A 95 5.02 9.17 16.10
C SER A 95 4.12 10.04 15.22
N HIS A 96 4.63 10.55 14.10
CA HIS A 96 3.85 11.37 13.17
C HIS A 96 2.77 10.54 12.46
N ILE A 97 3.08 9.32 12.03
CA ILE A 97 2.09 8.40 11.44
C ILE A 97 0.94 8.17 12.43
N GLN A 98 1.25 7.84 13.69
CA GLN A 98 0.23 7.60 14.71
C GLN A 98 -0.60 8.86 14.99
N ALA A 99 0.04 10.03 15.12
CA ALA A 99 -0.66 11.29 15.35
C ALA A 99 -1.59 11.67 14.19
N ALA A 100 -1.11 11.55 12.94
CA ALA A 100 -1.90 11.85 11.74
C ALA A 100 -3.11 10.91 11.61
N ILE A 101 -2.91 9.60 11.85
CA ILE A 101 -3.98 8.62 11.78
C ILE A 101 -5.01 8.88 12.89
N ASN A 102 -4.58 9.09 14.13
CA ASN A 102 -5.49 9.38 15.24
C ASN A 102 -6.30 10.66 14.99
N SER A 103 -5.68 11.70 14.41
CA SER A 103 -6.37 12.92 13.99
C SER A 103 -7.49 12.62 13.00
N VAL A 104 -7.19 11.87 11.94
CA VAL A 104 -8.18 11.56 10.89
C VAL A 104 -9.25 10.58 11.39
N GLU A 105 -8.91 9.60 12.23
CA GLU A 105 -9.90 8.71 12.84
C GLU A 105 -10.88 9.47 13.73
N GLU A 106 -10.41 10.46 14.49
CA GLU A 106 -11.26 11.33 15.29
C GLU A 106 -12.15 12.22 14.41
N GLU A 107 -11.60 12.78 13.32
CA GLU A 107 -12.38 13.52 12.31
C GLU A 107 -13.46 12.62 11.68
N ILE A 108 -13.15 11.37 11.37
CA ILE A 108 -14.10 10.37 10.85
C ILE A 108 -15.17 10.04 11.89
N ARG A 109 -14.81 9.90 13.17
CA ARG A 109 -15.75 9.60 14.27
C ARG A 109 -16.79 10.71 14.44
N LEU A 110 -16.37 11.97 14.25
CA LEU A 110 -17.23 13.15 14.37
C LEU A 110 -17.93 13.52 13.05
N LEU A 111 -17.63 12.82 11.95
CA LEU A 111 -18.12 13.13 10.62
C LEU A 111 -19.64 12.93 10.54
N LYS A 112 -20.34 14.02 10.24
CA LYS A 112 -21.78 14.00 9.96
C LYS A 112 -22.02 13.64 8.48
N PRO A 113 -23.19 13.09 8.14
CA PRO A 113 -23.59 12.93 6.74
C PRO A 113 -23.50 14.27 6.00
N SER A 114 -23.07 14.22 4.74
CA SER A 114 -23.09 15.40 3.88
C SER A 114 -24.49 15.57 3.33
N GLU A 115 -25.15 16.64 3.75
CA GLU A 115 -26.42 17.08 3.19
C GLU A 115 -26.16 17.90 1.92
N TYR A 116 -26.84 17.54 0.85
CA TYR A 116 -26.83 18.27 -0.41
C TYR A 116 -28.27 18.62 -0.78
N SER A 117 -28.53 19.92 -0.84
CA SER A 117 -29.83 20.49 -1.14
C SER A 117 -29.65 21.52 -2.26
N SER A 118 -29.73 21.04 -3.50
CA SER A 118 -29.99 21.92 -4.66
C SER A 118 -31.43 21.72 -5.15
N GLU A 119 -31.65 21.15 -6.33
CA GLU A 119 -32.97 20.74 -6.82
C GLU A 119 -33.46 19.42 -6.19
N VAL A 120 -32.55 18.67 -5.57
CA VAL A 120 -32.82 17.37 -4.96
C VAL A 120 -32.13 17.32 -3.61
N GLU A 121 -32.88 16.98 -2.56
CA GLU A 121 -32.33 16.70 -1.24
C GLU A 121 -31.75 15.29 -1.19
N CYS A 122 -30.48 15.18 -0.80
CA CYS A 122 -29.86 13.92 -0.50
C CYS A 122 -28.90 14.03 0.70
N SER A 123 -28.82 12.92 1.44
CA SER A 123 -27.94 12.77 2.60
C SER A 123 -26.97 11.64 2.32
N VAL A 124 -25.67 11.93 2.40
CA VAL A 124 -24.60 10.97 2.12
C VAL A 124 -23.85 10.65 3.40
N LYS A 125 -24.02 9.41 3.88
CA LYS A 125 -23.20 8.82 4.95
C LYS A 125 -21.84 8.44 4.40
N HIS A 126 -20.80 8.61 5.20
CA HIS A 126 -19.42 8.33 4.79
C HIS A 126 -18.84 7.13 5.54
N SER A 127 -18.28 6.18 4.81
CA SER A 127 -17.57 5.03 5.37
C SER A 127 -16.14 5.03 4.85
N LEU A 128 -15.20 5.44 5.70
CA LEU A 128 -13.79 5.55 5.36
C LEU A 128 -13.02 4.34 5.90
N ARG A 129 -12.18 3.73 5.06
CA ARG A 129 -11.34 2.57 5.40
C ARG A 129 -9.87 2.91 5.25
N LEU A 130 -9.10 2.76 6.32
CA LEU A 130 -7.64 2.92 6.32
C LEU A 130 -6.99 1.70 5.66
N ILE A 131 -6.85 1.73 4.33
CA ILE A 131 -6.28 0.63 3.53
C ILE A 131 -5.26 1.11 2.49
N MET A 132 -5.06 2.43 2.36
CA MET A 132 -3.99 2.99 1.52
C MET A 132 -2.74 3.16 2.38
N VAL A 133 -2.22 2.05 2.88
CA VAL A 133 -1.07 2.01 3.78
C VAL A 133 0.01 1.08 3.24
N ASP A 134 1.26 1.39 3.53
CA ASP A 134 2.40 0.55 3.22
C ASP A 134 2.77 -0.33 4.44
N GLY A 135 3.88 -1.07 4.34
CA GLY A 135 4.36 -1.91 5.43
C GLY A 135 4.83 -1.10 6.65
N ASN A 136 5.41 0.08 6.44
CA ASN A 136 5.93 0.91 7.52
C ASN A 136 4.80 1.51 8.37
N VAL A 137 3.79 2.06 7.70
CA VAL A 137 2.56 2.56 8.34
C VAL A 137 1.85 1.44 9.09
N CYS A 138 1.73 0.25 8.49
CA CYS A 138 1.17 -0.92 9.20
C CYS A 138 1.93 -1.26 10.48
N ASN A 139 3.27 -1.25 10.44
CA ASN A 139 4.10 -1.53 11.60
C ASN A 139 3.97 -0.44 12.67
N ALA A 140 3.88 0.83 12.26
CA ALA A 140 3.69 1.95 13.16
C ALA A 140 2.34 1.86 13.90
N ILE A 141 1.24 1.58 13.19
CA ILE A 141 -0.11 1.46 13.78
C ILE A 141 -0.19 0.28 14.75
N THR A 142 0.38 -0.86 14.37
CA THR A 142 0.32 -2.09 15.17
C THR A 142 1.35 -2.14 16.30
N ASN A 143 2.14 -1.07 16.49
CA ASN A 143 3.28 -1.02 17.40
C ASN A 143 4.25 -2.20 17.20
N ASN A 144 4.37 -2.68 15.97
CA ASN A 144 5.23 -3.79 15.62
C ASN A 144 6.68 -3.30 15.49
N ARG A 145 7.45 -3.48 16.56
CA ARG A 145 8.87 -3.08 16.61
C ARG A 145 9.77 -3.87 15.66
N ASN A 146 9.32 -5.05 15.21
CA ASN A 146 10.08 -5.89 14.29
C ASN A 146 9.35 -5.99 12.95
N THR A 147 9.87 -5.30 11.93
CA THR A 147 9.33 -5.30 10.56
C THR A 147 9.30 -6.68 9.90
N GLN A 148 10.01 -7.66 10.45
CA GLN A 148 10.02 -9.06 10.00
C GLN A 148 8.98 -9.94 10.70
N LYS A 149 8.27 -9.41 11.70
CA LYS A 149 7.16 -10.09 12.38
C LYS A 149 5.86 -9.80 11.62
N CYS A 150 5.02 -10.81 11.44
CA CYS A 150 3.72 -10.64 10.81
C CYS A 150 2.83 -9.71 11.63
N ILE A 151 2.25 -8.67 11.01
CA ILE A 151 1.35 -7.71 11.68
C ILE A 151 -0.01 -8.32 12.07
N VAL A 152 -0.40 -9.43 11.44
CA VAL A 152 -1.70 -10.07 11.63
C VAL A 152 -1.67 -11.10 12.76
N CYS A 153 -0.77 -12.09 12.68
CA CYS A 153 -0.69 -13.19 13.65
C CYS A 153 0.53 -13.10 14.59
N GLY A 154 1.38 -12.08 14.43
CA GLY A 154 2.57 -11.93 15.26
C GLY A 154 3.66 -12.98 15.06
N ALA A 155 3.57 -13.81 14.02
CA ALA A 155 4.58 -14.82 13.75
C ALA A 155 5.93 -14.22 13.36
N LYS A 156 7.01 -14.80 13.89
CA LYS A 156 8.39 -14.53 13.45
C LYS A 156 8.75 -15.39 12.24
N GLN A 157 9.78 -14.99 11.50
CA GLN A 157 10.24 -15.71 10.30
C GLN A 157 10.50 -17.21 10.52
N ASN A 158 11.07 -17.60 11.66
CA ASN A 158 11.36 -19.00 11.98
C ASN A 158 10.11 -19.84 12.32
N GLU A 159 8.99 -19.19 12.67
CA GLU A 159 7.72 -19.84 13.00
C GLU A 159 6.80 -19.95 11.78
N MET A 160 7.04 -19.12 10.75
CA MET A 160 6.21 -19.07 9.54
C MET A 160 6.25 -20.36 8.71
N ASN A 161 7.25 -21.22 8.93
CA ASN A 161 7.37 -22.50 8.24
C ASN A 161 6.60 -23.64 8.92
N ASN A 162 5.96 -23.41 10.07
CA ASN A 162 5.15 -24.43 10.76
C ASN A 162 3.66 -24.11 10.63
N ILE A 163 3.00 -24.73 9.66
CA ILE A 163 1.60 -24.44 9.34
C ILE A 163 0.63 -24.79 10.48
N GLU A 164 0.86 -25.90 11.19
CA GLU A 164 -0.01 -26.35 12.28
C GLU A 164 0.00 -25.34 13.42
N GLN A 165 1.19 -24.83 13.76
CA GLN A 165 1.34 -23.79 14.78
C GLN A 165 0.67 -22.47 14.37
N LEU A 166 0.66 -22.14 13.07
CA LEU A 166 0.02 -20.93 12.58
C LEU A 166 -1.50 -21.01 12.59
N LEU A 167 -2.08 -22.18 12.30
CA LEU A 167 -3.54 -22.36 12.29
C LEU A 167 -4.17 -22.17 13.67
N GLY A 168 -3.44 -22.50 14.74
CA GLY A 168 -3.89 -22.31 16.12
C GLY A 168 -3.61 -20.93 16.72
N ARG A 169 -3.03 -19.99 15.96
CA ARG A 169 -2.67 -18.66 16.49
C ARG A 169 -3.82 -17.68 16.45
N ASP A 170 -3.93 -16.91 17.53
CA ASP A 170 -4.81 -15.76 17.58
C ASP A 170 -4.39 -14.68 16.57
N ILE A 171 -5.39 -14.05 15.96
CA ILE A 171 -5.22 -13.01 14.97
C ILE A 171 -5.61 -11.66 15.56
N ASN A 172 -4.80 -10.63 15.30
CA ASN A 172 -5.17 -9.26 15.60
C ASN A 172 -6.20 -8.75 14.58
N HIS A 173 -7.47 -8.78 14.94
CA HIS A 173 -8.57 -8.29 14.11
C HIS A 173 -8.47 -6.81 13.73
N ASN A 174 -7.79 -5.98 14.54
CA ASN A 174 -7.55 -4.58 14.17
C ASN A 174 -6.55 -4.48 13.02
N SER A 175 -5.51 -5.32 13.00
CA SER A 175 -4.57 -5.40 11.88
C SER A 175 -5.25 -5.83 10.58
N CYS A 176 -6.28 -6.69 10.65
CA CYS A 176 -7.04 -7.11 9.47
C CYS A 176 -7.76 -5.94 8.77
N LYS A 177 -8.09 -4.87 9.50
CA LYS A 177 -8.75 -3.67 8.94
C LYS A 177 -7.83 -2.89 7.99
N LEU A 178 -6.51 -3.04 8.12
CA LEU A 178 -5.50 -2.39 7.27
C LEU A 178 -5.44 -2.98 5.85
N GLY A 179 -6.04 -4.15 5.65
CA GLY A 179 -6.04 -4.85 4.38
C GLY A 179 -4.65 -5.38 3.99
N ILE A 180 -4.53 -5.81 2.75
CA ILE A 180 -3.28 -6.28 2.15
C ILE A 180 -2.89 -5.28 1.07
N SER A 181 -1.63 -4.83 1.06
CA SER A 181 -1.10 -3.92 0.04
C SER A 181 -0.60 -4.73 -1.17
N PRO A 182 -1.37 -4.85 -2.27
CA PRO A 182 -1.02 -5.77 -3.36
C PRO A 182 0.26 -5.35 -4.09
N LEU A 183 0.52 -4.04 -4.15
CA LEU A 183 1.75 -3.48 -4.71
C LEU A 183 2.98 -3.99 -3.96
N HIS A 184 2.98 -3.85 -2.63
CA HIS A 184 4.11 -4.29 -1.81
C HIS A 184 4.20 -5.82 -1.75
N SER A 185 3.08 -6.54 -1.72
CA SER A 185 3.08 -8.01 -1.83
C SER A 185 3.79 -8.47 -3.09
N LEU A 186 3.48 -7.87 -4.25
CA LEU A 186 4.11 -8.24 -5.52
C LEU A 186 5.62 -7.96 -5.52
N ILE A 187 6.02 -6.76 -5.08
CA ILE A 187 7.44 -6.36 -5.01
C ILE A 187 8.21 -7.26 -4.04
N LYS A 188 7.66 -7.54 -2.86
CA LYS A 188 8.32 -8.36 -1.84
C LYS A 188 8.43 -9.82 -2.25
N THR A 189 7.43 -10.37 -2.95
CA THR A 189 7.53 -11.72 -3.52
C THR A 189 8.63 -11.78 -4.58
N PHE A 190 8.69 -10.79 -5.47
CA PHE A 190 9.77 -10.68 -6.46
C PHE A 190 11.16 -10.61 -5.81
N GLU A 191 11.34 -9.75 -4.80
CA GLU A 191 12.60 -9.66 -4.04
C GLU A 191 12.96 -10.98 -3.34
N CYS A 192 11.96 -11.66 -2.77
CA CYS A 192 12.14 -12.96 -2.13
C CYS A 192 12.65 -14.01 -3.11
N LEU A 193 12.01 -14.12 -4.29
CA LEU A 193 12.41 -15.06 -5.34
C LEU A 193 13.83 -14.77 -5.83
N LEU A 194 14.20 -13.50 -6.02
CA LEU A 194 15.58 -13.13 -6.34
C LEU A 194 16.56 -13.58 -5.25
N HIS A 195 16.26 -13.34 -3.98
CA HIS A 195 17.12 -13.76 -2.87
C HIS A 195 17.26 -15.28 -2.77
N ILE A 196 16.18 -16.03 -3.01
CA ILE A 196 16.23 -17.50 -3.08
C ILE A 196 17.13 -17.92 -4.24
N SER A 197 16.91 -17.34 -5.42
CA SER A 197 17.69 -17.62 -6.61
C SER A 197 19.19 -17.35 -6.42
N TYR A 198 19.56 -16.25 -5.78
CA TYR A 198 20.97 -15.92 -5.48
C TYR A 198 21.63 -16.93 -4.54
N LYS A 199 20.84 -17.58 -3.68
CA LYS A 199 21.32 -18.51 -2.64
C LYS A 199 21.06 -19.98 -2.96
N ILE A 200 20.55 -20.31 -4.15
CA ILE A 200 20.08 -21.67 -4.46
C ILE A 200 21.19 -22.74 -4.37
N ASP A 201 22.44 -22.34 -4.64
CA ASP A 201 23.60 -23.24 -4.57
C ASP A 201 24.08 -23.42 -3.12
N VAL A 202 24.02 -22.36 -2.31
CA VAL A 202 24.43 -22.35 -0.90
C VAL A 202 23.37 -22.99 0.01
N LYS A 203 22.08 -22.79 -0.28
CA LYS A 203 20.92 -23.31 0.47
C LYS A 203 20.90 -22.94 1.96
N LYS A 204 21.56 -21.84 2.34
CA LYS A 204 21.57 -21.29 3.70
C LYS A 204 20.84 -19.95 3.76
N TRP A 205 20.06 -19.73 4.80
CA TRP A 205 19.42 -18.42 5.04
C TRP A 205 20.47 -17.35 5.40
N LYS A 206 21.34 -17.66 6.37
CA LYS A 206 22.43 -16.80 6.84
C LYS A 206 23.76 -17.29 6.28
N CYS A 207 24.50 -16.41 5.61
CA CYS A 207 25.78 -16.71 4.97
C CYS A 207 26.85 -15.80 5.57
N TYR A 208 27.73 -16.36 6.42
CA TYR A 208 28.79 -15.62 7.10
C TYR A 208 30.17 -15.84 6.48
N GLN A 209 30.38 -17.00 5.86
CA GLN A 209 31.64 -17.39 5.24
C GLN A 209 31.89 -16.57 3.96
N GLU A 210 33.13 -16.14 3.73
CA GLU A 210 33.50 -15.35 2.54
C GLU A 210 33.29 -16.14 1.24
N GLU A 211 33.51 -17.44 1.26
CA GLU A 211 33.24 -18.36 0.13
C GLU A 211 31.75 -18.32 -0.28
N ASP A 212 30.84 -18.42 0.69
CA ASP A 212 29.40 -18.31 0.46
C ASP A 212 29.04 -16.93 -0.13
N LYS A 213 29.64 -15.85 0.40
CA LYS A 213 29.39 -14.48 -0.09
C LYS A 213 29.86 -14.27 -1.54
N SER A 214 31.05 -14.78 -1.88
CA SER A 214 31.59 -14.67 -3.24
C SER A 214 30.69 -15.41 -4.24
N SER A 215 30.31 -16.65 -3.91
CA SER A 215 29.42 -17.47 -4.74
C SER A 215 28.06 -16.79 -4.98
N ILE A 216 27.45 -16.24 -3.94
CA ILE A 216 26.20 -15.48 -4.04
C ILE A 216 26.36 -14.25 -4.94
N GLN A 217 27.48 -13.52 -4.80
CA GLN A 217 27.72 -12.30 -5.57
C GLN A 217 27.95 -12.60 -7.06
N GLU A 218 28.69 -13.66 -7.38
CA GLU A 218 28.88 -14.14 -8.75
C GLU A 218 27.55 -14.53 -9.39
N ARG A 219 26.74 -15.33 -8.69
CA ARG A 219 25.42 -15.74 -9.16
C ARG A 219 24.48 -14.55 -9.35
N LYS A 220 24.47 -13.61 -8.39
CA LYS A 220 23.71 -12.36 -8.46
C LYS A 220 24.08 -11.54 -9.70
N ASN A 221 25.38 -11.41 -10.00
CA ASN A 221 25.85 -10.71 -11.19
C ASN A 221 25.42 -11.40 -12.50
N LYS A 222 25.50 -12.74 -12.54
CA LYS A 222 25.03 -13.53 -13.69
C LYS A 222 23.53 -13.33 -13.93
N ILE A 223 22.72 -13.43 -12.89
CA ILE A 223 21.26 -13.24 -12.98
C ILE A 223 20.91 -11.82 -13.43
N LYS A 224 21.56 -10.80 -12.86
CA LYS A 224 21.40 -9.40 -13.30
C LYS A 224 21.69 -9.23 -14.80
N LEU A 225 22.77 -9.82 -15.28
CA LEU A 225 23.15 -9.75 -16.69
C LEU A 225 22.12 -10.44 -17.59
N GLU A 226 21.64 -11.62 -17.21
CA GLU A 226 20.65 -12.37 -17.99
C GLU A 226 19.29 -11.68 -18.01
N PHE A 227 18.83 -11.09 -16.91
CA PHE A 227 17.61 -10.26 -16.89
C PHE A 227 17.73 -9.03 -17.79
N ARG A 228 18.90 -8.39 -17.81
CA ARG A 228 19.15 -7.25 -18.69
C ARG A 228 19.17 -7.68 -20.16
N LYS A 229 19.77 -8.82 -20.49
CA LYS A 229 19.86 -9.34 -21.86
C LYS A 229 18.51 -9.83 -22.40
N LYS A 230 17.82 -10.68 -21.65
CA LYS A 230 16.60 -11.38 -22.12
C LYS A 230 15.34 -10.55 -21.97
N LEU A 231 15.23 -9.75 -20.91
CA LEU A 231 14.02 -8.99 -20.58
C LEU A 231 14.26 -7.47 -20.53
N GLY A 232 15.48 -6.99 -20.76
CA GLY A 232 15.79 -5.56 -20.65
C GLY A 232 15.60 -5.00 -19.23
N LEU A 233 15.61 -5.87 -18.21
CA LEU A 233 15.33 -5.49 -16.82
C LEU A 233 16.62 -5.17 -16.06
N VAL A 234 16.61 -4.05 -15.34
CA VAL A 234 17.67 -3.69 -14.39
C VAL A 234 17.15 -3.99 -12.99
N ILE A 235 17.70 -5.02 -12.36
CA ILE A 235 17.26 -5.49 -11.04
C ILE A 235 18.30 -5.21 -9.96
N ASP A 236 17.84 -4.98 -8.74
CA ASP A 236 18.65 -4.90 -7.53
C ASP A 236 19.80 -3.87 -7.64
N CYS A 237 19.49 -2.72 -8.23
CA CYS A 237 20.35 -1.55 -8.31
C CYS A 237 19.74 -0.42 -7.46
N PRO A 238 20.50 0.17 -6.51
CA PRO A 238 20.03 1.36 -5.80
C PRO A 238 19.89 2.51 -6.80
N LYS A 239 18.82 3.28 -6.68
CA LYS A 239 18.64 4.52 -7.45
C LYS A 239 19.03 5.69 -6.54
N GLN A 240 19.74 6.67 -7.09
CA GLN A 240 20.14 7.86 -6.35
C GLN A 240 18.88 8.65 -5.94
N GLY A 241 18.73 8.94 -4.65
CA GLY A 241 17.59 9.67 -4.09
C GLY A 241 16.33 8.84 -3.81
N PHE A 242 16.03 7.77 -4.56
CA PHE A 242 14.76 7.05 -4.44
C PHE A 242 14.85 5.53 -4.59
N GLY A 243 14.77 4.79 -3.48
CA GLY A 243 14.50 3.35 -3.47
C GLY A 243 15.47 2.49 -4.28
N SER A 244 14.96 1.44 -4.91
CA SER A 244 15.74 0.53 -5.75
C SER A 244 15.10 0.34 -7.13
N SER A 245 15.80 -0.33 -8.03
CA SER A 245 15.24 -0.77 -9.31
C SER A 245 14.21 -1.90 -9.19
N ASN A 246 14.01 -2.45 -7.99
CA ASN A 246 12.96 -3.42 -7.69
C ASN A 246 11.64 -2.70 -7.38
N ASP A 247 11.14 -1.96 -8.36
CA ASP A 247 9.86 -1.28 -8.28
C ASP A 247 8.72 -2.12 -8.88
N GLY A 248 7.50 -1.57 -8.83
CA GLY A 248 6.31 -2.26 -9.32
C GLY A 248 6.35 -2.57 -10.83
N ASN A 249 7.08 -1.80 -11.64
CA ASN A 249 7.21 -2.08 -13.08
C ASN A 249 8.13 -3.28 -13.31
N THR A 250 9.27 -3.31 -12.61
CA THR A 250 10.19 -4.45 -12.65
C THR A 250 9.51 -5.73 -12.19
N ALA A 251 8.78 -5.69 -11.07
CA ALA A 251 8.05 -6.83 -10.56
C ALA A 251 6.97 -7.33 -11.54
N ARG A 252 6.16 -6.43 -12.13
CA ARG A 252 5.15 -6.82 -13.14
C ARG A 252 5.79 -7.51 -14.33
N LYS A 253 6.83 -6.92 -14.93
CA LYS A 253 7.50 -7.52 -16.10
C LYS A 253 8.14 -8.87 -15.79
N PHE A 254 8.67 -9.05 -14.57
CA PHE A 254 9.19 -10.33 -14.09
C PHE A 254 8.09 -11.41 -14.09
N PHE A 255 6.91 -11.11 -13.54
CA PHE A 255 5.79 -12.07 -13.46
C PHE A 255 5.06 -12.26 -14.80
N ASP A 256 4.95 -11.22 -15.63
CA ASP A 256 4.37 -11.32 -16.98
C ASP A 256 5.19 -12.27 -17.88
N ASN A 257 6.48 -12.44 -17.59
CA ASN A 257 7.40 -13.34 -18.31
C ASN A 257 7.86 -14.49 -17.42
N ALA A 258 6.97 -15.06 -16.60
CA ALA A 258 7.28 -16.05 -15.57
C ALA A 258 8.19 -17.20 -16.06
N SER A 259 7.94 -17.77 -17.24
CA SER A 259 8.77 -18.87 -17.79
C SER A 259 10.22 -18.44 -18.06
N VAL A 260 10.43 -17.24 -18.62
CA VAL A 260 11.77 -16.69 -18.84
C VAL A 260 12.43 -16.36 -17.52
N SER A 261 11.69 -15.76 -16.58
CA SER A 261 12.16 -15.46 -15.23
C SER A 261 12.59 -16.72 -14.49
N ALA A 262 11.78 -17.77 -14.49
CA ALA A 262 12.06 -19.08 -13.92
C ALA A 262 13.34 -19.71 -14.51
N SER A 263 13.49 -19.66 -15.84
CA SER A 263 14.71 -20.12 -16.53
C SER A 263 15.96 -19.35 -16.10
N ILE A 264 15.86 -18.03 -15.91
CA ILE A 264 16.99 -17.21 -15.46
C ILE A 264 17.32 -17.48 -13.98
N THR A 265 16.30 -17.58 -13.13
CA THR A 265 16.48 -17.72 -11.68
C THR A 265 16.83 -19.16 -11.27
N GLY A 266 16.46 -20.14 -12.08
CA GLY A 266 16.53 -21.57 -11.75
C GLY A 266 15.49 -21.97 -10.71
N LEU A 267 14.34 -21.29 -10.69
CA LEU A 267 13.20 -21.59 -9.81
C LEU A 267 12.07 -22.21 -10.64
N ASP A 268 11.23 -23.00 -9.96
CA ASP A 268 9.95 -23.50 -10.50
C ASP A 268 8.86 -22.41 -10.37
#